data_AF-A0A7G8W1L9-F1
#
_entry.id   AF-A0A7G8W1L9-F1
#
_cell.length_a   1.000
_cell.length_b   1.000
_cell.length_c   1.000
_cell.angle_alpha   90.00
_cell.angle_beta   90.00
_cell.angle_gamma   90.00
#
_symmetry.space_group_name_H-M   'P 1'
#
loop_
_entity.id
_entity.type
_entity.pdbx_description
1 polymer ?
#
loop_
_entity_poly.entity_id
_entity_poly.type
_entity_poly.pdbx_seq_one_letter_code
_entity_poly.pdbx_strand_id
1 'polypeptide(L)'
;MSHPIFLNSSPYLRMPDGAVNEWRAYWLRQGPELESNATFPLLWCALFSPKDLKWASRVDDEDLDSEGREELLSFGEAVYPYLVTSVDDALTSLTARRAALLKLLGARYEPIIDAFAALIRTRFLPFVLLRTSGLPDVEDAGPQLERMLRDWDDLESTSDLNKANSVSSAVDCFHRYSSQDAIRLLTGSSTQDGWPSDGLAMQFPRLPASRAGKASGKKNARRRLPKWLAEWIAPVVLGISTVAAYLYTQSWWVSAGSFVIIAFAFVWTL
;
A
#
# COMPACT_ATOMS: atom_id res chain seq x y z
N MET A 1 -11.29 -0.11 4.74
CA MET A 1 -10.70 -1.36 5.25
C MET A 1 -9.37 -1.58 4.53
N SER A 2 -8.39 -2.26 5.10
CA SER A 2 -7.12 -2.53 4.39
C SER A 2 -7.38 -3.62 3.34
N HIS A 3 -7.09 -3.33 2.07
CA HIS A 3 -7.19 -4.32 0.99
C HIS A 3 -5.95 -5.24 1.03
N PRO A 4 -6.12 -6.57 1.13
CA PRO A 4 -5.02 -7.51 0.95
C PRO A 4 -4.38 -7.37 -0.43
N ILE A 5 -3.08 -7.64 -0.46
CA ILE A 5 -2.28 -7.70 -1.68
C ILE A 5 -1.59 -9.06 -1.70
N PHE A 6 -1.65 -9.74 -2.83
CA PHE A 6 -1.13 -11.09 -3.00
C PHE A 6 -0.02 -11.12 -4.05
N LEU A 7 1.08 -11.78 -3.70
CA LEU A 7 2.10 -12.21 -4.64
C LEU A 7 1.93 -13.71 -4.86
N ASN A 8 1.41 -14.06 -6.03
CA ASN A 8 1.10 -15.41 -6.42
C ASN A 8 2.14 -15.99 -7.38
N SER A 9 2.38 -17.28 -7.21
CA SER A 9 2.91 -18.13 -8.25
C SER A 9 1.83 -18.41 -9.31
N SER A 10 2.11 -18.07 -10.56
CA SER A 10 1.15 -18.17 -11.67
C SER A 10 1.67 -19.05 -12.81
N PRO A 11 0.83 -19.92 -13.40
CA PRO A 11 1.13 -20.60 -14.65
C PRO A 11 0.83 -19.73 -15.89
N TYR A 12 0.21 -18.56 -15.70
CA TYR A 12 -0.22 -17.66 -16.78
C TYR A 12 0.56 -16.34 -16.75
N LEU A 13 0.88 -15.82 -17.93
CA LEU A 13 1.44 -14.48 -18.12
C LEU A 13 0.36 -13.36 -18.02
N ARG A 14 -0.81 -13.68 -17.44
CA ARG A 14 -1.91 -12.74 -17.20
C ARG A 14 -2.69 -13.18 -15.98
N MET A 15 -3.50 -12.29 -15.44
CA MET A 15 -4.50 -12.65 -14.45
C MET A 15 -5.50 -13.66 -15.07
N PRO A 16 -5.87 -14.73 -14.34
CA PRO A 16 -6.96 -15.63 -14.74
C PRO A 16 -8.27 -14.84 -14.94
N ASP A 17 -9.08 -15.29 -15.89
CA ASP A 17 -10.35 -14.66 -16.21
C ASP A 17 -11.53 -15.51 -15.70
N GLY A 18 -12.21 -15.00 -14.67
CA GLY A 18 -13.42 -15.62 -14.12
C GLY A 18 -14.58 -15.70 -15.13
N ALA A 19 -14.59 -14.88 -16.19
CA ALA A 19 -15.60 -14.95 -17.24
C ALA A 19 -15.58 -16.26 -18.04
N VAL A 20 -14.43 -16.93 -18.06
CA VAL A 20 -14.21 -18.19 -18.77
C VAL A 20 -13.84 -19.34 -17.81
N ASN A 21 -14.12 -19.16 -16.52
CA ASN A 21 -13.92 -20.12 -15.45
C ASN A 21 -12.46 -20.62 -15.28
N GLU A 22 -11.49 -19.71 -15.33
CA GLU A 22 -10.07 -20.04 -15.21
C GLU A 22 -9.54 -20.08 -13.76
N TRP A 23 -10.24 -19.48 -12.77
CA TRP A 23 -9.75 -19.39 -11.40
C TRP A 23 -9.71 -20.74 -10.70
N ARG A 24 -10.73 -21.59 -10.85
CA ARG A 24 -10.70 -22.95 -10.28
C ARG A 24 -9.50 -23.73 -10.81
N ALA A 25 -9.26 -23.68 -12.11
CA ALA A 25 -8.11 -24.37 -12.72
C ALA A 25 -6.77 -23.79 -12.26
N TYR A 26 -6.72 -22.47 -12.07
CA TYR A 26 -5.57 -21.76 -11.51
C TYR A 26 -5.25 -22.25 -10.09
N TRP A 27 -6.24 -22.28 -9.18
CA TRP A 27 -6.05 -22.70 -7.79
C TRP A 27 -5.68 -24.18 -7.64
N LEU A 28 -6.12 -25.03 -8.56
CA LEU A 28 -5.70 -26.43 -8.60
C LEU A 28 -4.21 -26.60 -8.93
N ARG A 29 -3.61 -25.63 -9.64
CA ARG A 29 -2.17 -25.63 -9.90
C ARG A 29 -1.46 -25.07 -8.67
N GLN A 30 -1.13 -25.98 -7.76
CA GLN A 30 -0.43 -25.68 -6.52
C GLN A 30 0.78 -24.78 -6.77
N GLY A 31 0.82 -23.64 -6.08
CA GLY A 31 1.90 -22.68 -6.13
C GLY A 31 1.81 -21.75 -4.93
N PRO A 32 2.93 -21.21 -4.45
CA PRO A 32 2.93 -20.40 -3.26
C PRO A 32 2.16 -19.09 -3.44
N GLU A 33 1.51 -18.68 -2.35
CA GLU A 33 0.89 -17.37 -2.22
C GLU A 33 1.46 -16.65 -1.00
N LEU A 34 1.93 -15.42 -1.21
CA LEU A 34 2.34 -14.50 -0.16
C LEU A 34 1.32 -13.37 -0.08
N GLU A 35 0.97 -12.99 1.15
CA GLU A 35 0.01 -11.93 1.44
C GLU A 35 0.70 -10.77 2.19
N SER A 36 0.25 -9.55 1.91
CA SER A 36 0.53 -8.35 2.68
C SER A 36 -0.72 -7.51 2.87
N ASN A 37 -0.82 -6.81 4.01
CA ASN A 37 -1.99 -5.98 4.33
C ASN A 37 -1.72 -4.53 3.92
N ALA A 38 -2.38 -4.04 2.86
CA ALA A 38 -2.43 -2.64 2.43
C ALA A 38 -1.07 -1.92 2.21
N THR A 39 0.03 -2.65 2.06
CA THR A 39 1.32 -2.06 1.67
C THR A 39 2.12 -3.09 0.90
N PHE A 40 2.66 -2.69 -0.25
CA PHE A 40 3.56 -3.53 -1.02
C PHE A 40 4.87 -3.75 -0.25
N PRO A 41 5.22 -5.00 0.07
CA PRO A 41 6.54 -5.33 0.59
C PRO A 41 7.64 -4.89 -0.38
N LEU A 42 8.75 -4.38 0.16
CA LEU A 42 9.80 -3.78 -0.65
C LEU A 42 10.37 -4.72 -1.71
N LEU A 43 10.54 -6.01 -1.36
CA LEU A 43 11.09 -6.97 -2.32
C LEU A 43 10.09 -7.36 -3.39
N TRP A 44 8.79 -7.15 -3.19
CA TRP A 44 7.80 -7.38 -4.25
C TRP A 44 7.95 -6.31 -5.32
N CYS A 45 8.06 -5.03 -4.94
CA CYS A 45 8.26 -3.94 -5.88
C CYS A 45 9.57 -4.10 -6.69
N ALA A 46 10.61 -4.66 -6.08
CA ALA A 46 11.90 -4.88 -6.73
C ALA A 46 11.88 -5.97 -7.82
N LEU A 47 10.81 -6.76 -7.95
CA LEU A 47 10.67 -7.79 -8.98
C LEU A 47 10.18 -7.23 -10.32
N PHE A 48 9.42 -6.14 -10.27
CA PHE A 48 8.68 -5.65 -11.43
C PHE A 48 9.28 -4.36 -11.98
N SER A 49 8.89 -4.07 -13.21
CA SER A 49 9.20 -2.86 -13.96
C SER A 49 7.91 -2.32 -14.59
N PRO A 50 7.88 -1.09 -15.12
CA PRO A 50 6.69 -0.50 -15.72
C PRO A 50 6.08 -1.33 -16.86
N LYS A 51 6.89 -2.09 -17.61
CA LYS A 51 6.40 -2.98 -18.68
C LYS A 51 5.57 -4.17 -18.16
N ASP A 52 5.69 -4.51 -16.89
CA ASP A 52 4.99 -5.65 -16.27
C ASP A 52 3.58 -5.25 -15.81
N LEU A 53 3.23 -3.95 -15.89
CA LEU A 53 1.92 -3.43 -15.57
C LEU A 53 0.89 -3.85 -16.62
N LYS A 54 -0.16 -4.51 -16.16
CA LYS A 54 -1.30 -4.94 -16.98
C LYS A 54 -2.61 -4.57 -16.30
N TRP A 55 -3.69 -4.79 -17.03
CA TRP A 55 -5.02 -4.33 -16.70
C TRP A 55 -6.01 -5.48 -16.88
N ALA A 56 -6.80 -5.77 -15.84
CA ALA A 56 -7.83 -6.81 -15.84
C ALA A 56 -9.21 -6.17 -15.73
N SER A 57 -10.20 -6.67 -16.45
CA SER A 57 -11.58 -6.17 -16.35
C SER A 57 -12.27 -6.52 -15.02
N ARG A 58 -11.69 -7.44 -14.24
CA ARG A 58 -12.25 -7.94 -12.98
C ARG A 58 -11.15 -8.12 -11.96
N VAL A 59 -11.44 -7.78 -10.71
CA VAL A 59 -10.51 -7.89 -9.58
C VAL A 59 -10.71 -9.19 -8.80
N ASP A 60 -11.89 -9.79 -8.88
CA ASP A 60 -12.25 -10.98 -8.12
C ASP A 60 -11.54 -12.23 -8.62
N ASP A 61 -11.29 -13.13 -7.67
CA ASP A 61 -10.66 -14.44 -7.87
C ASP A 61 -11.67 -15.59 -7.97
N GLU A 62 -12.89 -15.26 -8.41
CA GLU A 62 -14.00 -16.19 -8.58
C GLU A 62 -14.41 -16.40 -10.04
N ASP A 63 -14.89 -17.61 -10.33
CA ASP A 63 -15.44 -18.01 -11.62
C ASP A 63 -16.94 -17.65 -11.73
N LEU A 64 -17.45 -17.43 -12.95
CA LEU A 64 -18.87 -17.08 -13.18
C LEU A 64 -19.87 -18.16 -12.74
N ASP A 65 -19.41 -19.40 -12.58
CA ASP A 65 -20.22 -20.49 -12.05
C ASP A 65 -20.26 -20.54 -10.51
N SER A 66 -19.59 -19.60 -9.82
CA SER A 66 -19.70 -19.41 -8.37
C SER A 66 -21.06 -18.79 -7.98
N GLU A 67 -21.41 -18.90 -6.69
CA GLU A 67 -22.65 -18.32 -6.16
C GLU A 67 -22.71 -16.77 -6.28
N GLY A 68 -21.59 -16.11 -6.63
CA GLY A 68 -21.43 -14.66 -6.77
C GLY A 68 -21.65 -14.09 -8.19
N ARG A 69 -22.29 -14.85 -9.10
CA ARG A 69 -22.47 -14.47 -10.51
C ARG A 69 -23.06 -13.07 -10.75
N GLU A 70 -24.02 -12.63 -9.94
CA GLU A 70 -24.65 -11.30 -10.11
C GLU A 70 -23.70 -10.15 -9.76
N GLU A 71 -22.85 -10.32 -8.74
CA GLU A 71 -21.80 -9.34 -8.40
C GLU A 71 -20.75 -9.28 -9.52
N LEU A 72 -20.32 -10.44 -10.04
CA LEU A 72 -19.37 -10.53 -11.17
C LEU A 72 -19.86 -9.85 -12.46
N LEU A 73 -21.17 -9.83 -12.69
CA LEU A 73 -21.80 -9.15 -13.84
C LEU A 73 -22.06 -7.66 -13.58
N SER A 74 -21.99 -7.21 -12.32
CA SER A 74 -22.22 -5.82 -11.91
C SER A 74 -20.96 -4.95 -11.98
N PHE A 75 -19.76 -5.56 -12.07
CA PHE A 75 -18.54 -4.83 -12.35
C PHE A 75 -18.65 -4.20 -13.75
N GLY A 76 -18.74 -2.88 -13.78
CA GLY A 76 -18.82 -2.10 -15.02
C GLY A 76 -17.51 -2.14 -15.82
N GLU A 77 -17.25 -1.12 -16.64
CA GLU A 77 -16.06 -1.04 -17.50
C GLU A 77 -14.75 -0.72 -16.76
N ALA A 78 -14.74 -0.78 -15.43
CA ALA A 78 -13.56 -0.49 -14.63
C ALA A 78 -12.47 -1.55 -14.88
N VAL A 79 -11.22 -1.09 -14.99
CA VAL A 79 -10.07 -1.97 -15.25
C VAL A 79 -9.09 -1.86 -14.09
N TYR A 80 -8.60 -3.00 -13.61
CA TYR A 80 -7.78 -3.09 -12.40
C TYR A 80 -6.32 -3.33 -12.76
N PRO A 81 -5.39 -2.52 -12.22
CA PRO A 81 -3.99 -2.71 -12.46
C PRO A 81 -3.48 -3.93 -11.68
N TYR A 82 -2.71 -4.78 -12.35
CA TYR A 82 -1.97 -5.88 -11.74
C TYR A 82 -0.58 -5.97 -12.38
N LEU A 83 0.38 -6.61 -11.70
CA LEU A 83 1.71 -6.83 -12.26
C LEU A 83 1.92 -8.30 -12.56
N VAL A 84 2.47 -8.62 -13.72
CA VAL A 84 2.85 -10.00 -14.04
C VAL A 84 4.13 -10.02 -14.84
N THR A 85 5.06 -10.87 -14.43
CA THR A 85 6.34 -11.04 -15.11
C THR A 85 6.82 -12.48 -15.00
N SER A 86 7.81 -12.87 -15.82
CA SER A 86 8.40 -14.21 -15.73
C SER A 86 9.28 -14.33 -14.48
N VAL A 87 9.44 -15.54 -13.94
CA VAL A 87 10.37 -15.76 -12.81
C VAL A 87 11.78 -15.31 -13.17
N ASP A 88 12.23 -15.56 -14.40
CA ASP A 88 13.57 -15.17 -14.86
C ASP A 88 13.74 -13.65 -14.91
N ASP A 89 12.75 -12.93 -15.45
CA ASP A 89 12.76 -11.46 -15.48
C ASP A 89 12.69 -10.87 -14.07
N ALA A 90 11.83 -11.42 -13.20
CA ALA A 90 11.70 -11.01 -11.80
C ALA A 90 13.02 -11.13 -11.04
N LEU A 91 13.72 -12.26 -11.21
CA LEU A 91 15.00 -12.51 -10.57
C LEU A 91 16.13 -11.66 -11.16
N THR A 92 16.08 -11.37 -12.47
CA THR A 92 17.02 -10.44 -13.13
C THR A 92 16.87 -9.04 -12.55
N SER A 93 15.63 -8.55 -12.50
CA SER A 93 15.20 -7.31 -11.84
C SER A 93 15.71 -7.21 -10.39
N LEU A 94 15.44 -8.22 -9.57
CA LEU A 94 15.87 -8.24 -8.17
C LEU A 94 17.40 -8.23 -8.04
N THR A 95 18.10 -8.97 -8.90
CA THR A 95 19.57 -9.05 -8.89
C THR A 95 20.19 -7.70 -9.25
N ALA A 96 19.66 -7.02 -10.27
CA ALA A 96 20.14 -5.71 -10.69
C ALA A 96 19.97 -4.66 -9.58
N ARG A 97 18.85 -4.73 -8.83
CA ARG A 97 18.54 -3.80 -7.72
C ARG A 97 19.16 -4.20 -6.38
N ARG A 98 19.74 -5.40 -6.24
CA ARG A 98 20.23 -5.98 -4.98
C ARG A 98 21.26 -5.09 -4.28
N ALA A 99 22.26 -4.59 -5.00
CA ALA A 99 23.33 -3.78 -4.42
C ALA A 99 22.80 -2.46 -3.85
N ALA A 100 21.89 -1.80 -4.59
CA ALA A 100 21.22 -0.60 -4.12
C ALA A 100 20.36 -0.91 -2.88
N LEU A 101 19.52 -1.93 -2.94
CA LEU A 101 18.70 -2.37 -1.79
C LEU A 101 19.52 -2.62 -0.52
N LEU A 102 20.65 -3.33 -0.62
CA LEU A 102 21.52 -3.58 0.53
C LEU A 102 22.15 -2.33 1.11
N LYS A 103 22.48 -1.34 0.26
CA LYS A 103 22.96 -0.03 0.72
C LYS A 103 21.88 0.73 1.50
N LEU A 104 20.61 0.58 1.12
CA LEU A 104 19.47 1.26 1.73
C LEU A 104 18.97 0.62 3.02
N LEU A 105 18.86 -0.71 2.99
CA LEU A 105 18.33 -1.49 4.10
C LEU A 105 19.45 -1.80 5.11
N GLY A 106 20.67 -2.00 4.61
CA GLY A 106 21.83 -2.46 5.37
C GLY A 106 22.14 -3.94 5.11
N ALA A 107 23.43 -4.28 5.16
CA ALA A 107 23.96 -5.61 4.85
C ALA A 107 23.32 -6.73 5.69
N ARG A 108 22.82 -6.43 6.89
CA ARG A 108 22.15 -7.41 7.76
C ARG A 108 20.96 -8.11 7.11
N TYR A 109 20.32 -7.50 6.12
CA TYR A 109 19.12 -8.04 5.46
C TYR A 109 19.41 -8.89 4.22
N GLU A 110 20.69 -9.05 3.86
CA GLU A 110 21.14 -9.92 2.79
C GLU A 110 20.55 -11.34 2.86
N PRO A 111 20.49 -12.00 4.05
CA PRO A 111 19.89 -13.33 4.15
C PRO A 111 18.40 -13.38 3.77
N ILE A 112 17.64 -12.30 4.03
CA ILE A 112 16.21 -12.23 3.65
C ILE A 112 16.08 -12.12 2.13
N ILE A 113 16.90 -11.26 1.51
CA ILE A 113 16.88 -11.06 0.06
C ILE A 113 17.23 -12.37 -0.67
N ASP A 114 18.29 -13.05 -0.22
CA ASP A 114 18.73 -14.30 -0.84
C ASP A 114 17.72 -15.43 -0.64
N ALA A 115 17.15 -15.55 0.57
CA ALA A 115 16.10 -16.52 0.85
C ALA A 115 14.83 -16.26 0.01
N PHE A 116 14.47 -14.99 -0.19
CA PHE A 116 13.32 -14.62 -1.03
C PHE A 116 13.57 -14.92 -2.51
N ALA A 117 14.76 -14.59 -3.02
CA ALA A 117 15.14 -14.97 -4.39
C ALA A 117 15.15 -16.49 -4.58
N ALA A 118 15.59 -17.25 -3.58
CA ALA A 118 15.54 -18.71 -3.60
C ALA A 118 14.10 -19.24 -3.57
N LEU A 119 13.21 -18.64 -2.76
CA LEU A 119 11.78 -18.98 -2.73
C LEU A 119 11.17 -18.85 -4.14
N ILE A 120 11.36 -17.69 -4.79
CA ILE A 120 10.82 -17.45 -6.13
C ILE A 120 11.39 -18.47 -7.11
N ARG A 121 12.71 -18.64 -7.16
CA ARG A 121 13.37 -19.55 -8.10
C ARG A 121 12.90 -21.01 -7.98
N THR A 122 12.63 -21.47 -6.76
CA THR A 122 12.41 -22.91 -6.50
C THR A 122 10.95 -23.30 -6.37
N ARG A 123 10.08 -22.38 -5.96
CA ARG A 123 8.68 -22.70 -5.62
C ARG A 123 7.67 -22.01 -6.52
N PHE A 124 8.02 -20.92 -7.18
CA PHE A 124 7.09 -20.27 -8.09
C PHE A 124 7.04 -21.02 -9.43
N LEU A 125 5.83 -21.08 -9.99
CA LEU A 125 5.55 -21.44 -11.38
C LEU A 125 6.19 -20.40 -12.33
N PRO A 126 6.12 -20.57 -13.66
CA PRO A 126 6.88 -19.73 -14.60
C PRO A 126 6.65 -18.21 -14.50
N PHE A 127 5.55 -17.77 -13.88
CA PHE A 127 5.22 -16.36 -13.72
C PHE A 127 4.98 -15.97 -12.26
N VAL A 128 5.32 -14.73 -11.95
CA VAL A 128 5.00 -14.07 -10.68
C VAL A 128 3.89 -13.07 -10.95
N LEU A 129 2.76 -13.21 -10.24
CA LEU A 129 1.58 -12.35 -10.36
C LEU A 129 1.39 -11.55 -9.06
N LEU A 130 1.34 -10.23 -9.16
CA LEU A 130 0.95 -9.35 -8.06
C LEU A 130 -0.47 -8.82 -8.31
N ARG A 131 -1.39 -9.16 -7.41
CA ARG A 131 -2.80 -8.75 -7.45
C ARG A 131 -3.25 -8.14 -6.14
N THR A 132 -4.29 -7.32 -6.18
CA THR A 132 -4.94 -6.76 -4.98
C THR A 132 -6.34 -7.36 -4.86
N SER A 133 -6.81 -7.69 -3.65
CA SER A 133 -8.22 -8.02 -3.45
C SER A 133 -9.02 -6.75 -3.13
N GLY A 134 -9.94 -6.41 -4.02
CA GLY A 134 -10.83 -5.25 -3.91
C GLY A 134 -10.26 -3.98 -4.54
N LEU A 135 -11.15 -3.03 -4.79
CA LEU A 135 -10.90 -1.81 -5.55
C LEU A 135 -10.01 -0.82 -4.78
N PRO A 136 -8.74 -0.58 -5.14
CA PRO A 136 -8.22 0.77 -5.02
C PRO A 136 -9.03 1.69 -5.96
N ASP A 137 -9.04 2.98 -5.69
CA ASP A 137 -9.65 3.95 -6.61
C ASP A 137 -8.98 3.80 -8.00
N VAL A 138 -9.75 3.31 -8.96
CA VAL A 138 -9.25 2.78 -10.24
C VAL A 138 -8.58 3.88 -11.07
N GLU A 139 -9.06 5.11 -10.95
CA GLU A 139 -8.57 6.26 -11.71
C GLU A 139 -7.14 6.67 -11.29
N ASP A 140 -6.78 6.48 -10.02
CA ASP A 140 -5.48 6.89 -9.47
C ASP A 140 -4.48 5.72 -9.34
N ALA A 141 -4.97 4.48 -9.21
CA ALA A 141 -4.16 3.31 -8.89
C ALA A 141 -3.10 3.00 -9.96
N GLY A 142 -3.48 3.03 -11.24
CA GLY A 142 -2.56 2.74 -12.35
C GLY A 142 -1.42 3.74 -12.46
N PRO A 143 -1.71 5.04 -12.62
CA PRO A 143 -0.68 6.08 -12.71
C PRO A 143 0.21 6.17 -11.46
N GLN A 144 -0.31 5.85 -10.28
CA GLN A 144 0.48 5.76 -9.05
C GLN A 144 1.42 4.55 -9.07
N LEU A 145 0.92 3.38 -9.46
CA LEU A 145 1.71 2.15 -9.54
C LEU A 145 2.81 2.26 -10.61
N GLU A 146 2.50 2.85 -11.77
CA GLU A 146 3.47 3.09 -12.83
C GLU A 146 4.59 4.04 -12.36
N ARG A 147 4.25 5.16 -11.70
CA ARG A 147 5.25 6.07 -11.12
C ARG A 147 6.13 5.36 -10.08
N MET A 148 5.53 4.56 -9.21
CA MET A 148 6.28 3.77 -8.25
C MET A 148 7.28 2.85 -8.95
N LEU A 149 6.87 2.12 -9.99
CA LEU A 149 7.75 1.21 -10.74
C LEU A 149 8.87 1.96 -11.47
N ARG A 150 8.60 3.15 -12.02
CA ARG A 150 9.63 3.99 -12.63
C ARG A 150 10.72 4.41 -11.63
N ASP A 151 10.33 4.78 -10.40
CA ASP A 151 11.31 5.09 -9.35
C ASP A 151 12.21 3.88 -9.01
N TRP A 152 11.68 2.65 -9.14
CA TRP A 152 12.46 1.41 -8.93
C TRP A 152 13.41 1.09 -10.10
N ASP A 153 13.03 1.43 -11.33
CA ASP A 153 13.94 1.35 -12.50
C ASP A 153 15.03 2.44 -12.43
N ASP A 154 14.70 3.64 -11.95
CA ASP A 154 15.67 4.71 -11.75
C ASP A 154 16.72 4.34 -10.68
N LEU A 155 16.33 3.54 -9.68
CA LEU A 155 17.25 2.98 -8.70
C LEU A 155 18.28 2.05 -9.34
N GLU A 156 17.86 1.24 -10.32
CA GLU A 156 18.74 0.36 -11.09
C GLU A 156 19.78 1.15 -11.91
N SER A 157 19.36 2.27 -12.50
CA SER A 157 20.21 3.06 -13.41
C SER A 157 21.15 4.06 -12.72
N THR A 158 20.71 4.70 -11.64
CA THR A 158 21.44 5.85 -11.06
C THR A 158 21.91 5.64 -9.62
N SER A 159 21.37 4.64 -8.90
CA SER A 159 21.61 4.46 -7.45
C SER A 159 21.36 5.72 -6.60
N ASP A 160 20.64 6.72 -7.12
CA ASP A 160 20.39 8.02 -6.47
C ASP A 160 18.96 8.08 -5.90
N LEU A 161 18.87 7.91 -4.58
CA LEU A 161 17.61 7.97 -3.84
C LEU A 161 16.89 9.31 -3.93
N ASN A 162 17.61 10.42 -4.19
CA ASN A 162 17.00 11.75 -4.17
C ASN A 162 16.02 11.93 -5.33
N LYS A 163 16.07 11.06 -6.33
CA LYS A 163 15.13 11.03 -7.47
C LYS A 163 13.99 10.04 -7.26
N ALA A 164 14.19 9.01 -6.43
CA ALA A 164 13.24 7.91 -6.21
C ALA A 164 12.36 8.15 -4.96
N ASN A 165 11.38 9.04 -5.08
CA ASN A 165 10.53 9.48 -3.96
C ASN A 165 9.69 8.35 -3.34
N SER A 166 9.18 7.41 -4.16
CA SER A 166 8.41 6.27 -3.65
C SER A 166 9.30 5.23 -2.96
N VAL A 167 10.49 4.97 -3.50
CA VAL A 167 11.49 4.06 -2.91
C VAL A 167 11.96 4.58 -1.55
N SER A 168 12.32 5.86 -1.45
CA SER A 168 12.74 6.47 -0.19
C SER A 168 11.64 6.41 0.86
N SER A 169 10.40 6.75 0.49
CA SER A 169 9.23 6.65 1.39
C SER A 169 9.00 5.22 1.90
N ALA A 170 9.14 4.22 1.03
CA ALA A 170 8.97 2.82 1.39
C ALA A 170 10.11 2.31 2.30
N VAL A 171 11.35 2.72 2.04
CA VAL A 171 12.52 2.42 2.90
C VAL A 171 12.38 3.10 4.27
N ASP A 172 11.91 4.34 4.34
CA ASP A 172 11.63 5.03 5.60
C ASP A 172 10.51 4.35 6.40
N CYS A 173 9.48 3.85 5.72
CA CYS A 173 8.43 3.05 6.34
C CYS A 173 9.02 1.75 6.92
N PHE A 174 9.85 1.07 6.14
CA PHE A 174 10.53 -0.14 6.57
C PHE A 174 11.41 0.12 7.81
N HIS A 175 12.27 1.13 7.81
CA HIS A 175 13.13 1.42 8.97
C HIS A 175 12.32 1.71 10.23
N ARG A 176 11.18 2.41 10.10
CA ARG A 176 10.27 2.69 11.22
C ARG A 176 9.66 1.43 11.84
N TYR A 177 9.30 0.43 11.02
CA TYR A 177 8.54 -0.73 11.47
C TYR A 177 9.31 -2.06 11.45
N SER A 178 10.55 -2.07 10.96
CA SER A 178 11.39 -3.28 10.82
C SER A 178 11.63 -4.02 12.14
N SER A 179 11.59 -3.30 13.26
CA SER A 179 11.68 -3.87 14.61
C SER A 179 10.52 -4.79 14.99
N GLN A 180 9.35 -4.61 14.36
CA GLN A 180 8.15 -5.39 14.64
C GLN A 180 8.14 -6.68 13.83
N ASP A 181 8.40 -6.59 12.52
CA ASP A 181 8.43 -7.75 11.62
C ASP A 181 9.14 -7.42 10.29
N ALA A 182 10.48 -7.41 10.30
CA ALA A 182 11.26 -7.10 9.11
C ALA A 182 10.97 -8.02 7.93
N ILE A 183 10.78 -9.33 8.19
CA ILE A 183 10.52 -10.31 7.14
C ILE A 183 9.19 -9.99 6.45
N ARG A 184 8.10 -9.81 7.21
CA ARG A 184 6.79 -9.50 6.62
C ARG A 184 6.80 -8.20 5.82
N LEU A 185 7.53 -7.18 6.27
CA LEU A 185 7.64 -5.90 5.54
C LEU A 185 8.47 -5.99 4.25
N LEU A 186 9.40 -6.95 4.16
CA LEU A 186 10.22 -7.17 2.97
C LEU A 186 9.57 -8.14 1.98
N THR A 187 8.97 -9.22 2.48
CA THR A 187 8.58 -10.38 1.65
C THR A 187 7.11 -10.74 1.73
N GLY A 188 6.33 -10.08 2.60
CA GLY A 188 5.01 -10.58 2.98
C GLY A 188 5.09 -11.87 3.80
N SER A 189 3.94 -12.53 3.98
CA SER A 189 3.80 -13.78 4.73
C SER A 189 2.97 -14.80 3.97
N SER A 190 3.27 -16.09 4.08
CA SER A 190 2.40 -17.16 3.58
C SER A 190 1.65 -17.83 4.73
N THR A 191 0.40 -18.20 4.50
CA THR A 191 -0.37 -19.05 5.43
C THR A 191 -0.24 -20.54 5.12
N GLN A 192 0.21 -20.90 3.92
CA GLN A 192 0.16 -22.28 3.41
C GLN A 192 1.53 -22.92 3.23
N ASP A 193 2.58 -22.14 2.97
CA ASP A 193 3.84 -22.67 2.44
C ASP A 193 5.00 -22.77 3.44
N GLY A 194 4.77 -22.47 4.72
CA GLY A 194 5.84 -22.44 5.72
C GLY A 194 6.90 -21.36 5.44
N TRP A 195 6.49 -20.26 4.79
CA TRP A 195 7.31 -19.07 4.60
C TRP A 195 6.97 -18.00 5.64
N PRO A 196 7.98 -17.39 6.31
CA PRO A 196 9.42 -17.70 6.24
C PRO A 196 9.78 -19.00 6.96
N SER A 197 10.94 -19.57 6.62
CA SER A 197 11.47 -20.73 7.37
C SER A 197 11.84 -20.35 8.80
N ASP A 198 11.73 -21.31 9.73
CA ASP A 198 12.05 -21.10 11.15
C ASP A 198 13.47 -20.55 11.35
N GLY A 199 14.44 -21.08 10.60
CA GLY A 199 15.84 -20.63 10.66
C GLY A 199 16.03 -19.19 10.19
N LEU A 200 15.22 -18.71 9.24
CA LEU A 200 15.23 -17.31 8.81
C LEU A 200 14.54 -16.43 9.86
N ALA A 201 13.40 -16.88 10.40
CA ALA A 201 12.67 -16.16 11.44
C ALA A 201 13.51 -15.96 12.71
N MET A 202 14.35 -16.93 13.08
CA MET A 202 15.25 -16.82 14.24
C MET A 202 16.34 -15.74 14.07
N GLN A 203 16.76 -15.43 12.85
CA GLN A 203 17.75 -14.38 12.58
C GLN A 203 17.17 -12.97 12.72
N PHE A 204 15.84 -12.84 12.60
CA PHE A 204 15.13 -11.56 12.68
C PHE A 204 14.01 -11.63 13.72
N PRO A 205 14.35 -11.75 15.02
CA PRO A 205 13.36 -11.92 16.06
C PRO A 205 12.45 -10.68 16.16
N ARG A 206 11.14 -10.94 16.22
CA ARG A 206 10.13 -9.89 16.39
C ARG A 206 10.19 -9.30 17.79
N LEU A 207 10.22 -7.98 17.90
CA LEU A 207 10.04 -7.34 19.20
C LEU A 207 8.56 -7.37 19.59
N PRO A 208 8.23 -7.73 20.85
CA PRO A 208 6.86 -7.68 21.32
C PRO A 208 6.32 -6.25 21.22
N ALA A 209 5.08 -6.09 20.73
CA ALA A 209 4.43 -4.81 20.45
C ALA A 209 4.49 -3.80 21.63
N SER A 210 4.60 -4.30 22.86
CA SER A 210 4.78 -3.53 24.09
C SER A 210 6.06 -2.66 24.13
N ARG A 211 7.15 -3.06 23.46
CA ARG A 211 8.44 -2.34 23.50
C ARG A 211 8.71 -1.43 22.30
N ALA A 212 7.96 -1.57 21.20
CA ALA A 212 8.14 -0.76 19.98
C ALA A 212 7.61 0.69 20.11
N GLY A 213 6.90 1.03 21.19
CA GLY A 213 6.29 2.35 21.40
C GLY A 213 7.21 3.45 21.95
N LYS A 214 8.52 3.20 22.15
CA LYS A 214 9.45 4.16 22.78
C LYS A 214 10.70 4.47 21.93
N ALA A 215 10.56 4.57 20.61
CA ALA A 215 11.60 5.15 19.77
C ALA A 215 11.04 6.35 19.00
N SER A 216 11.44 7.54 19.45
CA SER A 216 11.54 8.78 18.68
C SER A 216 10.36 9.14 17.77
N GLY A 217 9.33 9.70 18.39
CA GLY A 217 8.44 10.63 17.70
C GLY A 217 8.39 11.92 18.48
N LYS A 218 9.32 12.85 18.23
CA LYS A 218 9.04 14.28 18.41
C LYS A 218 7.93 14.62 17.41
N LYS A 219 6.70 14.24 17.76
CA LYS A 219 5.51 14.63 17.03
C LYS A 219 5.41 16.13 17.23
N ASN A 220 5.73 16.90 16.19
CA ASN A 220 5.04 18.15 15.96
C ASN A 220 3.57 17.79 15.74
N ALA A 221 2.88 17.57 16.86
CA ALA A 221 1.45 17.43 16.91
C ALA A 221 0.87 18.80 16.56
N ARG A 222 0.69 19.05 15.26
CA ARG A 222 -0.44 19.88 14.83
C ARG A 222 -1.67 19.15 15.36
N ARG A 223 -2.10 19.53 16.56
CA ARG A 223 -3.35 19.09 17.18
C ARG A 223 -4.46 19.50 16.23
N ARG A 224 -4.81 18.63 15.29
CA ARG A 224 -6.10 18.70 14.60
C ARG A 224 -7.13 18.46 15.70
N LEU A 225 -7.87 19.51 16.03
CA LEU A 225 -8.98 19.43 16.96
C LEU A 225 -9.92 18.31 16.48
N PRO A 226 -10.50 17.50 17.38
CA PRO A 226 -11.47 16.49 17.00
C PRO A 226 -12.57 17.10 16.12
N LYS A 227 -12.99 16.44 15.03
CA LYS A 227 -14.01 16.97 14.11
C LYS A 227 -15.28 17.45 14.83
N TRP A 228 -15.69 16.74 15.88
CA TRP A 228 -16.83 17.13 16.72
C TRP A 228 -16.59 18.44 17.50
N LEU A 229 -15.35 18.79 17.88
CA LEU A 229 -15.06 20.09 18.48
C LEU A 229 -15.18 21.23 17.44
N ALA A 230 -14.73 20.99 16.21
CA ALA A 230 -14.77 22.01 15.15
C ALA A 230 -16.21 22.28 14.67
N GLU A 231 -17.04 21.23 14.56
CA GLU A 231 -18.43 21.36 14.09
C GLU A 231 -19.33 22.10 15.08
N TRP A 232 -19.10 21.99 16.39
CA TRP A 232 -19.97 22.59 17.41
C TRP A 232 -19.47 23.94 17.96
N ILE A 233 -18.16 24.17 18.03
CA ILE A 233 -17.63 25.43 18.61
C ILE A 233 -17.89 26.62 17.69
N ALA A 234 -17.71 26.46 16.37
CA ALA A 234 -17.91 27.54 15.41
C ALA A 234 -19.34 28.15 15.49
N PRO A 235 -20.44 27.37 15.41
CA PRO A 235 -21.79 27.94 15.51
C PRO A 235 -22.11 28.51 16.90
N VAL A 236 -21.57 27.94 17.98
CA VAL A 236 -21.79 28.46 19.34
C VAL A 236 -21.08 29.79 19.55
N VAL A 237 -19.83 29.92 19.11
CA VAL A 237 -19.06 31.18 19.22
C VAL A 237 -19.66 32.27 18.31
N LEU A 238 -20.07 31.93 17.09
CA LEU A 238 -20.79 32.85 16.19
C LEU A 238 -22.12 33.30 16.80
N GLY A 239 -22.90 32.38 17.35
CA GLY A 239 -24.18 32.71 17.99
C GLY A 239 -24.01 33.63 19.21
N ILE A 240 -23.11 33.28 20.14
CA ILE A 240 -22.91 34.04 21.39
C ILE A 240 -22.37 35.44 21.10
N SER A 241 -21.39 35.57 20.20
CA SER A 241 -20.80 36.88 19.86
C SER A 241 -21.80 37.81 19.17
N THR A 242 -22.66 37.27 18.30
CA THR A 242 -23.66 38.03 17.54
C THR A 242 -24.77 38.53 18.47
N VAL A 243 -25.22 37.69 19.41
CA VAL A 243 -26.20 38.06 20.46
C VAL A 243 -25.60 39.06 21.44
N ALA A 244 -24.36 38.89 21.89
CA ALA A 244 -23.68 39.83 22.78
C ALA A 244 -23.49 41.21 22.13
N ALA A 245 -23.09 41.25 20.86
CA ALA A 245 -22.96 42.50 20.11
C ALA A 245 -24.31 43.23 19.97
N TYR A 246 -25.39 42.48 19.71
CA TYR A 246 -26.73 43.04 19.65
C TYR A 246 -27.21 43.57 21.00
N LEU A 247 -27.02 42.83 22.10
CA LEU A 247 -27.41 43.27 23.43
C LEU A 247 -26.66 44.53 23.90
N TYR A 248 -25.39 44.67 23.52
CA TYR A 248 -24.56 45.79 23.95
C TYR A 248 -24.77 47.06 23.11
N THR A 249 -25.08 46.92 21.81
CA THR A 249 -25.19 48.08 20.89
C THR A 249 -26.61 48.40 20.46
N GLN A 250 -27.57 47.48 20.67
CA GLN A 250 -28.95 47.49 20.16
C GLN A 250 -29.07 47.79 18.65
N SER A 251 -27.97 47.62 17.91
CA SER A 251 -27.89 47.91 16.48
C SER A 251 -27.74 46.63 15.70
N TRP A 252 -28.72 46.36 14.86
CA TRP A 252 -28.75 45.16 14.02
C TRP A 252 -27.63 45.14 12.97
N TRP A 253 -27.20 46.32 12.50
CA TRP A 253 -26.12 46.46 11.52
C TRP A 253 -24.75 46.07 12.09
N VAL A 254 -24.47 46.42 13.35
CA VAL A 254 -23.19 46.09 14.01
C VAL A 254 -23.12 44.58 14.29
N SER A 255 -24.25 43.99 14.68
CA SER A 255 -24.37 42.55 14.87
C SER A 255 -24.12 41.77 13.57
N ALA A 256 -24.76 42.17 12.46
CA ALA A 256 -24.53 41.59 11.13
C ALA A 256 -23.06 41.71 10.68
N GLY A 257 -22.43 42.86 10.91
CA GLY A 257 -21.02 43.07 10.60
C GLY A 257 -20.09 42.14 11.40
N SER A 258 -20.36 41.95 12.69
CA SER A 258 -19.56 41.07 13.55
C SER A 258 -19.63 39.60 13.13
N PHE A 259 -20.81 39.13 12.71
CA PHE A 259 -21.02 37.78 12.21
C PHE A 259 -20.18 37.52 10.95
N VAL A 260 -20.17 38.44 10.00
CA VAL A 260 -19.41 38.31 8.74
C VAL A 260 -17.90 38.24 9.00
N ILE A 261 -17.38 39.09 9.89
CA ILE A 261 -15.94 39.13 10.21
C ILE A 261 -15.48 37.81 10.85
N ILE A 262 -16.26 37.28 11.80
CA ILE A 262 -15.92 36.03 12.51
C ILE A 262 -16.03 34.83 11.57
N ALA A 263 -17.08 34.77 10.73
CA ALA A 263 -17.24 33.71 9.74
C ALA A 263 -16.07 33.69 8.75
N PHE A 264 -15.61 34.87 8.30
CA PHE A 264 -14.48 34.97 7.38
C PHE A 264 -13.16 34.53 8.03
N ALA A 265 -12.94 34.87 9.30
CA ALA A 265 -11.76 34.41 10.06
C ALA A 265 -11.73 32.89 10.24
N PHE A 266 -12.89 32.26 10.42
CA PHE A 266 -12.99 30.79 10.51
C PHE A 266 -12.73 30.10 9.17
N VAL A 267 -13.25 30.62 8.06
CA VAL A 267 -12.97 30.06 6.72
C VAL A 267 -11.48 30.12 6.36
N TRP A 268 -10.78 31.15 6.81
CA TRP A 268 -9.35 31.31 6.51
C TRP A 268 -8.42 30.46 7.40
N THR A 269 -8.91 29.94 8.53
CA THR A 269 -8.08 29.22 9.52
C THR A 269 -8.31 27.70 9.54
N LEU A 270 -9.32 27.20 8.83
CA LEU A 270 -9.60 25.78 8.57
C LEU A 270 -8.82 25.28 7.34
#